data_AF-A0A4Y9RM74-F1
#
_entry.id   AF-A0A4Y9RM74-F1
#
_cell.length_a   1.000
_cell.length_b   1.000
_cell.length_c   1.000
_cell.angle_alpha   90.00
_cell.angle_beta   90.00
_cell.angle_gamma   90.00
#
_symmetry.space_group_name_H-M   'P 1'
#
loop_
_entity.id
_entity.type
_entity.pdbx_description
1 polymer ?
#
loop_
_entity_poly.entity_id
_entity_poly.type
_entity_poly.pdbx_seq_one_letter_code
_entity_poly.pdbx_strand_id
1 'polypeptide(L)'
;AYGNRLEWTDFWQVIDVNNDGALDIVGHRTTSSAPIIYVNDGTGRFTVTEVAADAPEGRPVSWGDFDGDGKLEYVTFSSSWEDAAGTASTNRFAVFEFASALGTGPALQNAADLGAPAYNEGYYLNQNPDVKALVQSGQYASGLAHYLATGRAEGRLAIAPGTTVQGGSGNDAIQLREGNETAFGGAGNDSINGGDGIDVAAYAGKRAGFAIQRSTSSVTVADSSGGEGTDTLTGVERLKFADATVALDIDGNAGQAYRLYQAAFNRKPDLAGLGWQIKAIDAGTPLLQVSQNFMDSAEFKSLYGSNPSATTLVNLLYQNVLHRTPQQFEVDFWVGILNGTNSASHQTPAEVLKNFSESAENQAQVIGSIQNGIAYQYYA
;
A
#
# COMPACT_ATOMS: atom_id res chain seq x y z
N ALA A 1 3.72 39.56 -21.42
CA ALA A 1 4.90 40.38 -21.12
C ALA A 1 6.12 39.66 -21.71
N TYR A 2 6.72 40.19 -22.76
CA TYR A 2 7.95 39.66 -23.34
C TYR A 2 9.13 40.29 -22.58
N GLY A 3 9.67 39.57 -21.60
CA GLY A 3 10.97 39.86 -21.02
C GLY A 3 12.07 39.19 -21.85
N ASN A 4 13.31 39.67 -21.70
CA ASN A 4 14.50 39.00 -22.24
C ASN A 4 14.42 37.51 -21.92
N ARG A 5 14.50 36.64 -22.93
CA ARG A 5 14.66 35.19 -22.74
C ARG A 5 15.88 35.03 -21.83
N LEU A 6 15.71 34.37 -20.69
CA LEU A 6 16.82 33.87 -19.90
C LEU A 6 17.64 32.96 -20.83
N GLU A 7 18.85 33.36 -21.20
CA GLU A 7 19.75 32.60 -22.10
C GLU A 7 20.44 31.41 -21.40
N TRP A 8 19.99 31.06 -20.19
CA TRP A 8 20.48 29.92 -19.43
C TRP A 8 19.39 28.85 -19.39
N THR A 9 19.45 27.92 -20.33
CA THR A 9 18.71 26.66 -20.22
C THR A 9 19.64 25.63 -19.61
N ASP A 10 19.43 25.34 -18.33
CA ASP A 10 20.06 24.18 -17.69
C ASP A 10 19.26 22.94 -18.08
N PHE A 11 19.97 21.93 -18.59
CA PHE A 11 19.34 20.69 -19.04
C PHE A 11 19.06 19.80 -17.83
N TRP A 12 17.79 19.56 -17.58
CA TRP A 12 17.29 18.60 -16.60
C TRP A 12 16.37 17.62 -17.31
N GLN A 13 16.53 16.34 -17.01
CA GLN A 13 15.67 15.28 -17.52
C GLN A 13 15.06 14.53 -16.34
N VAL A 14 13.78 14.21 -16.50
CA VAL A 14 13.06 13.31 -15.59
C VAL A 14 13.08 11.93 -16.22
N ILE A 15 13.63 10.96 -15.51
CA ILE A 15 13.82 9.57 -15.99
C ILE A 15 13.90 8.67 -14.77
N ASP A 16 13.44 7.43 -14.87
CA ASP A 16 13.68 6.40 -13.86
C ASP A 16 15.08 5.82 -14.10
N VAL A 17 16.06 6.15 -13.25
CA VAL A 17 17.47 5.76 -13.47
C VAL A 17 17.82 4.40 -12.88
N ASN A 18 17.01 3.89 -11.96
CA ASN A 18 17.26 2.66 -11.21
C ASN A 18 16.15 1.59 -11.41
N ASN A 19 15.21 1.86 -12.32
CA ASN A 19 14.07 1.02 -12.68
C ASN A 19 13.20 0.63 -11.47
N ASP A 20 13.05 1.53 -10.49
CA ASP A 20 12.26 1.28 -9.29
C ASP A 20 10.79 1.75 -9.39
N GLY A 21 10.45 2.38 -10.53
CA GLY A 21 9.14 2.94 -10.84
C GLY A 21 8.94 4.37 -10.34
N ALA A 22 9.90 4.94 -9.60
CA ALA A 22 9.91 6.32 -9.19
C ALA A 22 10.72 7.17 -10.18
N LEU A 23 10.13 8.27 -10.65
CA LEU A 23 10.86 9.18 -11.53
C LEU A 23 11.93 9.96 -10.75
N ASP A 24 13.16 9.91 -11.26
CA ASP A 24 14.33 10.64 -10.79
C ASP A 24 14.57 11.90 -11.60
N ILE A 25 15.56 12.70 -11.18
CA ILE A 25 16.01 13.88 -11.92
C ILE A 25 17.51 13.76 -12.20
N VAL A 26 17.88 13.89 -13.47
CA VAL A 26 19.27 13.90 -13.92
C VAL A 26 19.61 15.23 -14.58
N GLY A 27 20.88 15.62 -14.50
CA GLY A 27 21.34 16.86 -15.10
C GLY A 27 22.82 17.10 -14.85
N HIS A 28 23.19 18.38 -14.75
CA HIS A 28 24.56 18.76 -14.48
C HIS A 28 24.66 19.99 -13.58
N ARG A 29 25.80 20.13 -12.89
CA ARG A 29 26.12 21.34 -12.14
C ARG A 29 26.49 22.48 -13.09
N THR A 30 25.89 23.64 -12.88
CA THR A 30 26.11 24.84 -13.72
C THR A 30 27.56 25.32 -13.74
N THR A 31 28.28 25.16 -12.62
CA THR A 31 29.65 25.67 -12.43
C THR A 31 30.72 24.73 -12.97
N SER A 32 30.55 23.42 -12.85
CA SER A 32 31.56 22.43 -13.23
C SER A 32 31.18 21.59 -14.44
N SER A 33 29.93 21.68 -14.92
CA SER A 33 29.36 20.74 -15.90
C SER A 33 29.34 19.27 -15.45
N ALA A 34 29.63 19.02 -14.16
CA ALA A 34 29.67 17.66 -13.62
C ALA A 34 28.26 17.03 -13.65
N PRO A 35 28.12 15.77 -14.11
CA PRO A 35 26.83 15.08 -14.08
C PRO A 35 26.35 14.85 -12.64
N ILE A 36 25.05 14.94 -12.44
CA ILE A 36 24.40 14.79 -11.13
C ILE A 36 23.08 14.03 -11.27
N ILE A 37 22.79 13.16 -10.31
CA ILE A 37 21.55 12.40 -10.22
C ILE A 37 20.88 12.74 -8.89
N TYR A 38 19.59 13.05 -8.93
CA TYR A 38 18.71 13.17 -7.78
C TYR A 38 17.81 11.94 -7.77
N VAL A 39 18.13 10.98 -6.91
CA VAL A 39 17.41 9.71 -6.79
C VAL A 39 16.21 9.90 -5.88
N ASN A 40 15.02 9.65 -6.39
CA ASN A 40 13.76 9.71 -5.69
C ASN A 40 13.59 8.45 -4.83
N ASP A 41 13.13 8.62 -3.59
CA ASP A 41 12.84 7.49 -2.71
C ASP A 41 11.42 6.91 -2.88
N GLY A 42 10.76 7.19 -4.01
CA GLY A 42 9.36 6.84 -4.27
C GLY A 42 8.34 7.79 -3.66
N THR A 43 8.73 8.74 -2.80
CA THR A 43 7.82 9.69 -2.14
C THR A 43 8.03 11.15 -2.58
N GLY A 44 8.93 11.39 -3.55
CA GLY A 44 9.33 12.72 -3.99
C GLY A 44 10.42 13.36 -3.11
N ARG A 45 11.07 12.58 -2.23
CA ARG A 45 12.27 13.03 -1.50
C ARG A 45 13.50 12.53 -2.24
N PHE A 46 14.36 13.47 -2.61
CA PHE A 46 15.50 13.18 -3.47
C PHE A 46 16.82 13.13 -2.69
N THR A 47 17.63 12.12 -2.98
CA THR A 47 19.01 12.02 -2.52
C THR A 47 19.96 12.33 -3.68
N VAL A 48 20.93 13.21 -3.45
CA VAL A 48 21.90 13.59 -4.47
C VAL A 48 23.00 12.53 -4.55
N THR A 49 23.20 11.99 -5.75
CA THR A 49 24.33 11.13 -6.09
C THR A 49 25.25 11.86 -7.06
N GLU A 50 26.51 11.98 -6.66
CA GLU A 50 27.56 12.53 -7.53
C GLU A 50 28.02 11.45 -8.50
N VAL A 51 28.02 11.77 -9.79
CA VAL A 51 28.59 10.90 -10.81
C VAL A 51 30.08 11.23 -10.91
N ALA A 52 30.92 10.25 -10.56
CA ALA A 52 32.36 10.38 -10.76
C ALA A 52 32.65 10.39 -12.26
N ALA A 53 32.86 11.58 -12.83
CA ALA A 53 33.31 11.72 -14.20
C ALA A 53 34.80 12.11 -14.19
N ASP A 54 35.65 11.24 -14.73
CA ASP A 54 37.11 11.44 -14.77
C ASP A 54 37.52 12.69 -15.58
N ALA A 55 36.66 13.13 -16.50
CA ALA A 55 36.59 14.49 -17.05
C ALA A 55 35.40 14.55 -18.02
N PRO A 56 34.27 15.23 -17.71
CA PRO A 56 33.19 15.33 -18.67
C PRO A 56 33.63 16.19 -19.87
N GLU A 57 33.65 15.61 -21.09
CA GLU A 57 33.90 16.33 -22.35
C GLU A 57 32.67 17.17 -22.74
N GLY A 58 32.35 18.17 -21.92
CA GLY A 58 31.19 19.03 -22.09
C GLY A 58 30.09 18.80 -21.05
N ARG A 59 28.88 19.21 -21.38
CA ARG A 59 27.71 19.16 -20.48
C ARG A 59 26.81 17.99 -20.86
N PRO A 60 26.32 17.19 -19.90
CA PRO A 60 25.24 16.22 -20.14
C PRO A 60 24.03 16.88 -20.79
N VAL A 61 23.57 16.30 -21.91
CA VAL A 61 22.43 16.77 -22.70
C VAL A 61 21.38 15.69 -22.97
N SER A 62 21.66 14.43 -22.61
CA SER A 62 20.71 13.33 -22.71
C SER A 62 21.16 12.18 -21.82
N TRP A 63 20.20 11.50 -21.21
CA TRP A 63 20.41 10.32 -20.37
C TRP A 63 19.42 9.22 -20.76
N GLY A 64 19.83 7.97 -20.59
CA GLY A 64 18.97 6.81 -20.83
C GLY A 64 19.77 5.54 -20.97
N ASP A 65 19.07 4.41 -20.97
CA ASP A 65 19.58 3.11 -21.40
C ASP A 65 19.43 3.04 -22.93
N PHE A 66 20.50 3.38 -23.66
CA PHE A 66 20.44 3.53 -25.11
C PHE A 66 20.61 2.21 -25.87
N ASP A 67 21.23 1.21 -25.25
CA ASP A 67 21.48 -0.10 -25.86
C ASP A 67 20.67 -1.26 -25.27
N GLY A 68 19.92 -0.99 -24.19
CA GLY A 68 18.99 -1.93 -23.56
C GLY A 68 19.68 -2.93 -22.64
N ASP A 69 20.88 -2.65 -22.14
CA ASP A 69 21.63 -3.54 -21.25
C ASP A 69 21.33 -3.32 -19.74
N GLY A 70 20.51 -2.31 -19.43
CA GLY A 70 20.07 -1.96 -18.08
C GLY A 70 21.05 -1.07 -17.30
N LYS A 71 22.18 -0.69 -17.90
CA LYS A 71 23.03 0.38 -17.37
C LYS A 71 22.50 1.73 -17.86
N LEU A 72 22.93 2.76 -17.15
CA LEU A 72 22.58 4.12 -17.49
C LEU A 72 23.70 4.71 -18.35
N GLU A 73 23.34 5.34 -19.46
CA GLU A 73 24.25 6.15 -20.24
C GLU A 73 23.88 7.62 -20.17
N TYR A 74 24.86 8.46 -20.49
CA TYR A 74 24.62 9.86 -20.79
C TYR A 74 25.49 10.36 -21.93
N VAL A 75 24.94 11.31 -22.69
CA VAL A 75 25.63 12.02 -23.77
C VAL A 75 26.03 13.39 -23.29
N THR A 76 27.30 13.76 -23.44
CA THR A 76 27.75 15.15 -23.27
C THR A 76 27.84 15.88 -24.59
N PHE A 77 27.69 17.20 -24.55
CA PHE A 77 27.91 18.11 -25.65
C PHE A 77 28.88 19.23 -25.24
N SER A 78 29.85 19.50 -26.11
CA SER A 78 30.67 20.71 -26.04
C SER A 78 30.81 21.35 -27.43
N SER A 79 30.93 22.68 -27.45
CA SER A 79 31.19 23.44 -28.66
C SER A 79 32.30 24.45 -28.40
N SER A 80 33.24 24.54 -29.33
CA SER A 80 34.33 25.52 -29.30
C SER A 80 34.48 26.17 -30.65
N TRP A 81 34.53 27.50 -30.68
CA TRP A 81 34.88 28.24 -31.88
C TRP A 81 36.30 27.89 -32.34
N GLU A 82 36.46 27.66 -33.64
CA GLU A 82 37.75 27.37 -34.28
C GLU A 82 38.48 28.64 -34.70
N ASP A 83 37.75 29.75 -34.80
CA ASP A 83 38.27 31.07 -35.15
C ASP A 83 37.70 32.17 -34.24
N ALA A 84 38.39 33.31 -34.21
CA ALA A 84 37.95 34.47 -33.43
C ALA A 84 36.77 35.22 -34.06
N ALA A 85 36.42 34.91 -35.32
CA ALA A 85 35.33 35.54 -36.04
C ALA A 85 33.97 34.86 -35.76
N GLY A 86 33.97 33.70 -35.09
CA GLY A 86 32.78 32.89 -34.85
C GLY A 86 32.23 32.26 -36.14
N THR A 87 33.06 32.02 -37.15
CA THR A 87 32.62 31.51 -38.46
C THR A 87 32.73 30.00 -38.61
N ALA A 88 33.51 29.34 -37.75
CA ALA A 88 33.64 27.89 -37.68
C ALA A 88 33.66 27.40 -36.22
N SER A 89 33.04 26.26 -35.95
CA SER A 89 33.03 25.62 -34.62
C SER A 89 33.20 24.11 -34.70
N THR A 90 33.96 23.55 -33.75
CA THR A 90 33.99 22.12 -33.48
C THR A 90 32.91 21.80 -32.46
N ASN A 91 32.02 20.87 -32.80
CA ASN A 91 31.03 20.31 -31.88
C ASN A 91 31.44 18.88 -31.53
N ARG A 92 31.50 18.55 -30.24
CA ARG A 92 31.84 17.19 -29.76
C ARG A 92 30.66 16.61 -28.99
N PHE A 93 30.41 15.33 -29.24
CA PHE A 93 29.52 14.49 -28.46
C PHE A 93 30.31 13.31 -27.92
N ALA A 94 30.15 13.02 -26.64
CA ALA A 94 30.74 11.84 -26.01
C ALA A 94 29.65 11.07 -25.27
N VAL A 95 29.68 9.73 -25.38
CA VAL A 95 28.76 8.83 -24.68
C VAL A 95 29.52 8.17 -23.55
N PHE A 96 28.95 8.18 -22.36
CA PHE A 96 29.48 7.55 -21.16
C PHE A 96 28.48 6.52 -20.67
N GLU A 97 28.97 5.35 -20.29
CA GLU A 97 28.19 4.25 -19.72
C GLU A 97 28.64 4.03 -18.27
N PHE A 98 27.68 3.79 -17.38
CA PHE A 98 27.97 3.43 -16.00
C PHE A 98 28.53 2.01 -15.93
N ALA A 99 29.50 1.75 -15.04
CA ALA A 99 30.11 0.42 -14.93
C ALA A 99 29.14 -0.69 -14.49
N SER A 100 28.02 -0.33 -13.88
CA SER A 100 26.97 -1.23 -13.42
C SER A 100 25.61 -0.54 -13.47
N ALA A 101 24.55 -1.34 -13.58
CA ALA A 101 23.18 -0.87 -13.38
C ALA A 101 23.04 -0.21 -12.00
N LEU A 102 22.24 0.86 -11.95
CA LEU A 102 21.91 1.52 -10.69
C LEU A 102 20.74 0.79 -10.04
N GLY A 103 20.84 0.57 -8.74
CA GLY A 103 19.79 -0.04 -7.93
C GLY A 103 19.32 0.87 -6.80
N THR A 104 18.49 0.32 -5.93
CA THR A 104 17.85 1.02 -4.81
C THR A 104 18.55 0.81 -3.47
N GLY A 105 19.58 -0.05 -3.42
CA GLY A 105 20.32 -0.39 -2.21
C GLY A 105 21.37 0.65 -1.81
N PRO A 106 22.16 0.36 -0.75
CA PRO A 106 23.24 1.22 -0.29
C PRO A 106 24.24 1.52 -1.41
N ALA A 107 24.55 2.80 -1.60
CA ALA A 107 25.39 3.31 -2.69
C ALA A 107 24.90 2.89 -4.10
N LEU A 108 23.58 2.80 -4.28
CA LEU A 108 22.92 2.40 -5.53
C LEU A 108 23.29 1.00 -6.03
N GLN A 109 23.68 0.10 -5.14
CA GLN A 109 23.79 -1.32 -5.46
C GLN A 109 22.40 -1.93 -5.64
N ASN A 110 22.30 -3.00 -6.42
CA ASN A 110 21.06 -3.76 -6.52
C ASN A 110 20.73 -4.41 -5.16
N ALA A 111 19.61 -4.01 -4.56
CA ALA A 111 19.21 -4.51 -3.24
C ALA A 111 18.89 -6.02 -3.26
N ALA A 112 18.47 -6.57 -4.39
CA ALA A 112 18.24 -8.01 -4.54
C ALA A 112 19.54 -8.81 -4.40
N ASP A 113 20.64 -8.33 -4.98
CA ASP A 113 21.97 -8.95 -4.85
C ASP A 113 22.49 -8.91 -3.40
N LEU A 114 21.94 -8.00 -2.59
CA LEU A 114 22.24 -7.85 -1.17
C LEU A 114 21.22 -8.58 -0.26
N GLY A 115 20.34 -9.41 -0.84
CA GLY A 115 19.40 -10.26 -0.08
C GLY A 115 18.11 -9.55 0.38
N ALA A 116 17.81 -8.37 -0.17
CA ALA A 116 16.56 -7.66 0.06
C ALA A 116 15.98 -7.12 -1.26
N PRO A 117 15.36 -7.98 -2.08
CA PRO A 117 14.61 -7.53 -3.25
C PRO A 117 13.61 -6.43 -2.87
N ALA A 118 13.43 -5.45 -3.75
CA ALA A 118 12.57 -4.27 -3.57
C ALA A 118 12.95 -3.28 -2.45
N TYR A 119 14.01 -3.51 -1.67
CA TYR A 119 14.43 -2.55 -0.63
C TYR A 119 14.97 -1.24 -1.23
N ASN A 120 14.55 -0.09 -0.71
CA ASN A 120 15.04 1.24 -1.08
C ASN A 120 15.72 1.94 0.12
N GLU A 121 17.04 2.14 0.01
CA GLU A 121 17.88 2.74 1.06
C GLU A 121 17.46 4.16 1.40
N GLY A 122 17.19 4.97 0.37
CA GLY A 122 16.76 6.35 0.54
C GLY A 122 15.44 6.41 1.30
N TYR A 123 14.47 5.59 0.90
CA TYR A 123 13.16 5.52 1.54
C TYR A 123 13.30 5.12 3.00
N TYR A 124 13.98 4.00 3.24
CA TYR A 124 14.10 3.40 4.55
C TYR A 124 14.73 4.37 5.55
N LEU A 125 15.83 5.02 5.19
CA LEU A 125 16.50 6.00 6.06
C LEU A 125 15.69 7.28 6.26
N ASN A 126 14.96 7.74 5.25
CA ASN A 126 14.12 8.93 5.38
C ASN A 126 12.84 8.66 6.19
N GLN A 127 12.30 7.45 6.13
CA GLN A 127 11.14 7.01 6.89
C GLN A 127 11.49 6.69 8.36
N ASN A 128 12.74 6.31 8.63
CA ASN A 128 13.22 5.89 9.95
C ASN A 128 14.37 6.79 10.44
N PRO A 129 14.07 8.00 10.96
CA PRO A 129 15.09 8.93 11.44
C PRO A 129 15.97 8.36 12.56
N ASP A 130 15.43 7.46 13.37
CA ASP A 130 16.16 6.72 14.40
C ASP A 130 17.27 5.86 13.76
N VAL A 131 16.96 5.13 12.68
CA VAL A 131 17.94 4.31 11.96
C VAL A 131 18.96 5.18 11.24
N LYS A 132 18.52 6.29 10.64
CA LYS A 132 19.43 7.25 9.99
C LYS A 132 20.51 7.75 10.96
N ALA A 133 20.15 8.02 12.22
CA ALA A 133 21.10 8.40 13.24
C ALA A 133 22.09 7.27 13.59
N LEU A 134 21.64 6.01 13.60
CA LEU A 134 22.50 4.83 13.84
C LEU A 134 23.48 4.57 12.70
N VAL A 135 23.09 4.85 11.45
CA VAL A 135 24.00 4.75 10.30
C VAL A 135 25.04 5.88 10.36
N GLN A 136 24.62 7.11 10.68
CA GLN A 136 25.52 8.26 10.82
C GLN A 136 26.53 8.10 11.96
N SER A 137 26.17 7.41 13.03
CA SER A 137 27.09 7.09 14.13
C SER A 137 28.02 5.91 13.83
N GLY A 138 27.84 5.23 12.69
CA GLY A 138 28.60 4.05 12.29
C GLY A 138 28.20 2.76 13.01
N GLN A 139 27.08 2.76 13.75
CA GLN A 139 26.58 1.55 14.42
C GLN A 139 26.04 0.53 13.40
N TYR A 140 25.47 1.00 12.30
CA TYR A 140 25.13 0.20 11.12
C TYR A 140 25.83 0.74 9.89
N ALA A 141 26.27 -0.15 8.99
CA ALA A 141 26.93 0.23 7.75
C ALA A 141 25.99 0.93 6.76
N SER A 142 24.70 0.63 6.84
CA SER A 142 23.63 1.15 5.98
C SER A 142 22.27 0.93 6.63
N GLY A 143 21.23 1.57 6.08
CA GLY A 143 19.84 1.27 6.40
C GLY A 143 19.53 -0.20 6.12
N LEU A 144 20.05 -0.75 5.02
CA LEU A 144 19.83 -2.14 4.65
C LEU A 144 20.37 -3.11 5.71
N ALA A 145 21.55 -2.81 6.26
CA ALA A 145 22.13 -3.61 7.34
C ALA A 145 21.22 -3.63 8.58
N HIS A 146 20.61 -2.48 8.92
CA HIS A 146 19.61 -2.41 9.99
C HIS A 146 18.33 -3.18 9.64
N TYR A 147 17.81 -3.00 8.43
CA TYR A 147 16.60 -3.67 7.96
C TYR A 147 16.71 -5.19 8.04
N LEU A 148 17.82 -5.74 7.53
CA LEU A 148 18.10 -7.18 7.59
C LEU A 148 18.30 -7.69 9.03
N ALA A 149 18.88 -6.87 9.90
CA ALA A 149 19.16 -7.27 11.29
C ALA A 149 17.89 -7.29 12.16
N THR A 150 17.08 -6.23 12.11
CA THR A 150 15.91 -6.09 12.97
C THR A 150 14.72 -5.43 12.29
N GLY A 151 14.95 -4.47 11.37
CA GLY A 151 13.88 -3.67 10.79
C GLY A 151 12.78 -4.46 10.08
N ARG A 152 13.13 -5.58 9.43
CA ARG A 152 12.17 -6.51 8.82
C ARG A 152 11.27 -7.16 9.87
N ALA A 153 11.85 -7.64 10.98
CA ALA A 153 11.09 -8.25 12.07
C ALA A 153 10.25 -7.22 12.85
N GLU A 154 10.65 -5.95 12.82
CA GLU A 154 9.89 -4.82 13.36
C GLU A 154 8.73 -4.39 12.45
N GLY A 155 8.61 -4.94 11.23
CA GLY A 155 7.57 -4.57 10.27
C GLY A 155 7.78 -3.20 9.62
N ARG A 156 9.01 -2.68 9.58
CA ARG A 156 9.33 -1.43 8.89
C ARG A 156 9.34 -1.68 7.38
N LEU A 157 8.57 -0.91 6.63
CA LEU A 157 8.55 -0.97 5.16
C LEU A 157 9.95 -0.73 4.57
N ALA A 158 10.37 -1.56 3.63
CA ALA A 158 11.62 -1.43 2.89
C ALA A 158 11.50 -0.45 1.70
N ILE A 159 10.28 -0.20 1.21
CA ILE A 159 10.00 0.69 0.07
C ILE A 159 8.76 1.57 0.29
N ALA A 160 8.66 2.64 -0.50
CA ALA A 160 7.52 3.54 -0.48
C ALA A 160 6.19 2.81 -0.80
N PRO A 161 5.16 2.92 0.06
CA PRO A 161 3.84 2.38 -0.22
C PRO A 161 3.11 3.26 -1.25
N GLY A 162 1.97 2.78 -1.75
CA GLY A 162 1.11 3.58 -2.65
C GLY A 162 1.53 3.55 -4.11
N THR A 163 2.33 2.56 -4.51
CA THR A 163 2.66 2.36 -5.91
C THR A 163 1.40 2.03 -6.70
N THR A 164 1.23 2.68 -7.84
CA THR A 164 0.20 2.30 -8.82
C THR A 164 0.85 1.56 -9.97
N VAL A 165 0.51 0.28 -10.12
CA VAL A 165 0.93 -0.54 -11.25
C VAL A 165 -0.20 -0.57 -12.27
N GLN A 166 0.13 -0.29 -13.52
CA GLN A 166 -0.80 -0.46 -14.64
C GLN A 166 -0.27 -1.59 -15.52
N GLY A 167 -1.08 -2.62 -15.69
CA GLY A 167 -0.96 -3.54 -16.81
C GLY A 167 -1.33 -2.83 -18.11
N GLY A 168 -1.65 -3.61 -19.13
CA GLY A 168 -1.94 -3.10 -20.46
C GLY A 168 -3.10 -3.84 -21.11
N SER A 169 -2.92 -4.09 -22.41
CA SER A 169 -3.78 -5.02 -23.14
C SER A 169 -3.09 -6.38 -23.18
N GLY A 170 -3.85 -7.46 -23.00
CA GLY A 170 -3.35 -8.82 -22.92
C GLY A 170 -3.51 -9.39 -21.52
N ASN A 171 -2.97 -10.59 -21.31
CA ASN A 171 -3.02 -11.23 -19.99
C ASN A 171 -1.73 -10.87 -19.24
N ASP A 172 -1.84 -10.05 -18.22
CA ASP A 172 -0.72 -9.55 -17.43
C ASP A 172 -0.54 -10.33 -16.13
N ALA A 173 0.72 -10.44 -15.68
CA ALA A 173 1.07 -10.98 -14.37
C ALA A 173 1.62 -9.84 -13.52
N ILE A 174 0.77 -9.33 -12.62
CA ILE A 174 1.08 -8.20 -11.74
C ILE A 174 1.40 -8.74 -10.34
N GLN A 175 2.60 -8.42 -9.86
CA GLN A 175 3.04 -8.67 -8.51
C GLN A 175 3.24 -7.32 -7.81
N LEU A 176 2.33 -6.97 -6.90
CA LEU A 176 2.50 -5.87 -5.97
C LEU A 176 3.47 -6.29 -4.84
N ARG A 177 3.93 -5.31 -4.07
CA ARG A 177 5.04 -5.40 -3.12
C ARG A 177 4.48 -5.37 -1.69
N GLU A 178 5.12 -4.62 -0.81
CA GLU A 178 4.65 -4.37 0.55
C GLU A 178 4.05 -2.96 0.65
N GLY A 179 3.13 -2.80 1.60
CA GLY A 179 2.38 -1.57 1.78
C GLY A 179 1.07 -1.60 1.01
N ASN A 180 0.34 -0.49 1.04
CA ASN A 180 -0.98 -0.42 0.40
C ASN A 180 -0.82 0.05 -1.03
N GLU A 181 -0.93 -0.85 -2.00
CA GLU A 181 -0.68 -0.58 -3.41
C GLU A 181 -1.96 -0.63 -4.25
N THR A 182 -1.86 -0.23 -5.52
CA THR A 182 -2.99 -0.26 -6.45
C THR A 182 -2.55 -0.87 -7.77
N ALA A 183 -3.29 -1.88 -8.24
CA ALA A 183 -3.12 -2.49 -9.56
C ALA A 183 -4.32 -2.16 -10.45
N PHE A 184 -4.04 -1.81 -11.70
CA PHE A 184 -4.99 -1.83 -12.81
C PHE A 184 -4.55 -2.96 -13.74
N GLY A 185 -5.34 -4.04 -13.85
CA GLY A 185 -5.05 -5.14 -14.78
C GLY A 185 -5.10 -4.67 -16.23
N GLY A 186 -6.24 -4.07 -16.59
CA GLY A 186 -6.47 -3.55 -17.93
C GLY A 186 -7.36 -4.49 -18.72
N ALA A 187 -7.05 -4.69 -20.00
CA ALA A 187 -7.87 -5.51 -20.87
C ALA A 187 -7.26 -6.90 -21.04
N GLY A 188 -7.92 -7.95 -20.56
CA GLY A 188 -7.45 -9.33 -20.72
C GLY A 188 -7.77 -10.14 -19.47
N ASN A 189 -7.15 -11.30 -19.31
CA ASN A 189 -7.31 -12.10 -18.10
C ASN A 189 -6.05 -11.99 -17.27
N ASP A 190 -6.08 -11.17 -16.23
CA ASP A 190 -4.87 -10.82 -15.48
C ASP A 190 -4.72 -11.65 -14.20
N SER A 191 -3.48 -11.83 -13.77
CA SER A 191 -3.13 -12.42 -12.48
C SER A 191 -2.54 -11.34 -11.60
N ILE A 192 -3.22 -10.97 -10.52
CA ILE A 192 -2.77 -9.91 -9.61
C ILE A 192 -2.51 -10.52 -8.23
N ASN A 193 -1.29 -10.36 -7.75
CA ASN A 193 -0.91 -10.65 -6.37
C ASN A 193 -0.70 -9.33 -5.62
N GLY A 194 -1.49 -9.07 -4.58
CA GLY A 194 -1.40 -7.84 -3.79
C GLY A 194 -0.19 -7.79 -2.85
N GLY A 195 0.33 -8.94 -2.42
CA GLY A 195 1.47 -8.95 -1.50
C GLY A 195 1.06 -8.66 -0.06
N ASP A 196 1.88 -7.89 0.65
CA ASP A 196 1.67 -7.57 2.07
C ASP A 196 1.08 -6.16 2.20
N GLY A 197 -0.13 -6.03 2.73
CA GLY A 197 -0.74 -4.71 2.92
C GLY A 197 -2.25 -4.75 2.79
N ILE A 198 -2.82 -3.59 2.44
CA ILE A 198 -4.21 -3.47 2.01
C ILE A 198 -4.20 -3.00 0.57
N ASP A 199 -4.30 -3.96 -0.34
CA ASP A 199 -4.10 -3.72 -1.76
C ASP A 199 -5.40 -3.55 -2.52
N VAL A 200 -5.34 -2.74 -3.57
CA VAL A 200 -6.48 -2.38 -4.40
C VAL A 200 -6.31 -2.91 -5.82
N ALA A 201 -7.20 -3.79 -6.26
CA ALA A 201 -7.44 -4.01 -7.69
C ALA A 201 -8.51 -3.02 -8.17
N ALA A 202 -8.14 -2.18 -9.14
CA ALA A 202 -8.97 -1.10 -9.64
C ALA A 202 -9.49 -1.40 -11.06
N TYR A 203 -10.78 -1.15 -11.25
CA TYR A 203 -11.53 -1.41 -12.46
C TYR A 203 -12.17 -0.13 -12.98
N ALA A 204 -12.13 0.07 -14.30
CA ALA A 204 -12.68 1.28 -14.90
C ALA A 204 -14.22 1.28 -14.95
N GLY A 205 -14.84 0.10 -15.02
CA GLY A 205 -16.29 -0.05 -15.05
C GLY A 205 -16.99 0.14 -13.70
N LYS A 206 -18.33 0.16 -13.74
CA LYS A 206 -19.20 0.19 -12.55
C LYS A 206 -19.30 -1.21 -11.94
N ARG A 207 -19.48 -1.30 -10.61
CA ARG A 207 -19.56 -2.58 -9.89
C ARG A 207 -20.59 -3.54 -10.49
N ALA A 208 -21.75 -3.05 -10.92
CA ALA A 208 -22.82 -3.88 -11.48
C ALA A 208 -22.42 -4.61 -12.80
N GLY A 209 -21.35 -4.18 -13.47
CA GLY A 209 -20.81 -4.84 -14.66
C GLY A 209 -19.93 -6.05 -14.37
N PHE A 210 -19.58 -6.31 -13.10
CA PHE A 210 -18.61 -7.35 -12.75
C PHE A 210 -19.24 -8.48 -11.92
N ALA A 211 -18.80 -9.71 -12.16
CA ALA A 211 -19.07 -10.85 -11.30
C ALA A 211 -17.85 -11.12 -10.41
N ILE A 212 -18.06 -11.21 -9.10
CA ILE A 212 -17.01 -11.57 -8.13
C ILE A 212 -17.28 -12.98 -7.63
N GLN A 213 -16.29 -13.86 -7.70
CA GLN A 213 -16.39 -15.23 -7.18
C GLN A 213 -15.17 -15.53 -6.30
N ARG A 214 -15.40 -15.95 -5.06
CA ARG A 214 -14.33 -16.32 -4.14
C ARG A 214 -14.08 -17.82 -4.17
N SER A 215 -12.81 -18.19 -4.25
CA SER A 215 -12.28 -19.54 -4.04
C SER A 215 -11.51 -19.58 -2.70
N THR A 216 -10.93 -20.73 -2.36
CA THR A 216 -10.19 -20.90 -1.10
C THR A 216 -8.92 -20.06 -1.01
N SER A 217 -8.26 -19.79 -2.15
CA SER A 217 -6.97 -19.09 -2.19
C SER A 217 -6.94 -17.89 -3.14
N SER A 218 -8.04 -17.61 -3.84
CA SER A 218 -8.11 -16.53 -4.83
C SER A 218 -9.53 -16.00 -4.98
N VAL A 219 -9.64 -14.82 -5.59
CA VAL A 219 -10.91 -14.22 -6.02
C VAL A 219 -10.83 -14.00 -7.52
N THR A 220 -11.89 -14.35 -8.25
CA THR A 220 -12.02 -13.97 -9.66
C THR A 220 -12.98 -12.81 -9.82
N VAL A 221 -12.61 -11.87 -10.69
CA VAL A 221 -13.42 -10.69 -11.04
C VAL A 221 -13.60 -10.68 -12.55
N ALA A 222 -14.81 -10.97 -13.02
CA ALA A 222 -15.12 -11.06 -14.44
C ALA A 222 -15.95 -9.87 -14.91
N ASP A 223 -15.46 -9.12 -15.89
CA ASP A 223 -16.21 -8.10 -16.61
C ASP A 223 -17.26 -8.78 -17.51
N SER A 224 -18.53 -8.50 -17.26
CA SER A 224 -19.65 -9.08 -18.01
C SER A 224 -19.71 -8.60 -19.47
N SER A 225 -19.06 -7.47 -19.79
CA SER A 225 -18.91 -6.98 -21.16
C SER A 225 -17.69 -7.58 -21.89
N GLY A 226 -16.76 -8.19 -21.14
CA GLY A 226 -15.52 -8.77 -21.63
C GLY A 226 -14.43 -7.76 -21.99
N GLY A 227 -14.60 -6.47 -21.68
CA GLY A 227 -13.61 -5.43 -21.97
C GLY A 227 -12.36 -5.53 -21.11
N GLU A 228 -12.54 -5.73 -19.80
CA GLU A 228 -11.48 -5.97 -18.81
C GLU A 228 -11.31 -7.48 -18.52
N GLY A 229 -11.93 -8.37 -19.32
CA GLY A 229 -11.80 -9.83 -19.22
C GLY A 229 -12.13 -10.44 -17.85
N THR A 230 -11.34 -11.41 -17.39
CA THR A 230 -11.52 -12.13 -16.12
C THR A 230 -10.21 -12.27 -15.38
N ASP A 231 -10.11 -11.54 -14.27
CA ASP A 231 -8.91 -11.50 -13.45
C ASP A 231 -8.94 -12.55 -12.34
N THR A 232 -7.75 -12.97 -11.94
CA THR A 232 -7.49 -13.82 -10.78
C THR A 232 -6.65 -13.04 -9.78
N LEU A 233 -7.19 -12.86 -8.58
CA LEU A 233 -6.61 -12.05 -7.52
C LEU A 233 -6.20 -12.92 -6.34
N THR A 234 -5.01 -12.66 -5.80
CA THR A 234 -4.47 -13.27 -4.57
C THR A 234 -3.90 -12.17 -3.69
N GLY A 235 -4.10 -12.23 -2.37
CA GLY A 235 -3.59 -11.20 -1.45
C GLY A 235 -4.09 -9.78 -1.76
N VAL A 236 -5.25 -9.62 -2.39
CA VAL A 236 -5.88 -8.32 -2.65
C VAL A 236 -7.07 -8.14 -1.74
N GLU A 237 -7.08 -7.08 -0.95
CA GLU A 237 -8.07 -6.83 0.09
C GLU A 237 -9.23 -5.96 -0.41
N ARG A 238 -9.02 -5.17 -1.48
CA ARG A 238 -9.99 -4.18 -1.95
C ARG A 238 -10.16 -4.25 -3.46
N LEU A 239 -11.41 -4.16 -3.90
CA LEU A 239 -11.78 -3.87 -5.28
C LEU A 239 -12.34 -2.46 -5.36
N LYS A 240 -11.84 -1.67 -6.30
CA LYS A 240 -12.32 -0.32 -6.56
C LYS A 240 -12.91 -0.23 -7.97
N PHE A 241 -14.21 0.01 -8.02
CA PHE A 241 -14.96 0.28 -9.25
C PHE A 241 -15.23 1.79 -9.37
N ALA A 242 -15.73 2.22 -10.53
CA ALA A 242 -16.07 3.62 -10.76
C ALA A 242 -17.12 4.20 -9.78
N ASP A 243 -17.99 3.36 -9.21
CA ASP A 243 -19.12 3.77 -8.37
C ASP A 243 -19.19 3.08 -7.00
N ALA A 244 -18.31 2.12 -6.71
CA ALA A 244 -18.34 1.38 -5.46
C ALA A 244 -16.99 0.77 -5.10
N THR A 245 -16.85 0.41 -3.82
CA THR A 245 -15.72 -0.34 -3.28
C THR A 245 -16.22 -1.61 -2.62
N VAL A 246 -15.46 -2.69 -2.78
CA VAL A 246 -15.75 -4.00 -2.19
C VAL A 246 -14.52 -4.48 -1.45
N ALA A 247 -14.68 -4.85 -0.19
CA ALA A 247 -13.63 -5.47 0.61
C ALA A 247 -13.68 -7.00 0.48
N LEU A 248 -12.52 -7.64 0.29
CA LEU A 248 -12.36 -9.08 0.06
C LEU A 248 -11.81 -9.84 1.28
N ASP A 249 -11.27 -9.14 2.27
CA ASP A 249 -10.83 -9.62 3.58
C ASP A 249 -12.02 -9.91 4.51
N ILE A 250 -12.91 -10.80 4.06
CA ILE A 250 -14.12 -11.21 4.79
C ILE A 250 -13.82 -11.95 6.11
N ASP A 251 -12.59 -12.46 6.23
CA ASP A 251 -12.06 -13.09 7.44
C ASP A 251 -11.18 -12.11 8.25
N GLY A 252 -10.77 -11.00 7.64
CA GLY A 252 -9.92 -9.95 8.22
C GLY A 252 -10.71 -8.74 8.72
N ASN A 253 -10.11 -7.55 8.61
CA ASN A 253 -10.62 -6.31 9.19
C ASN A 253 -12.04 -5.97 8.71
N ALA A 254 -12.32 -6.07 7.40
CA ALA A 254 -13.64 -5.75 6.89
C ALA A 254 -14.71 -6.74 7.34
N GLY A 255 -14.37 -8.03 7.38
CA GLY A 255 -15.22 -9.07 7.95
C GLY A 255 -15.58 -8.82 9.41
N GLN A 256 -14.58 -8.53 10.22
CA GLN A 256 -14.74 -8.20 11.64
C GLN A 256 -15.61 -6.94 11.83
N ALA A 257 -15.37 -5.89 11.04
CA ALA A 257 -16.17 -4.68 11.05
C ALA A 257 -17.65 -4.98 10.75
N TYR A 258 -17.92 -5.77 9.71
CA TYR A 258 -19.28 -6.13 9.32
C TYR A 258 -19.98 -6.95 10.41
N ARG A 259 -19.33 -8.00 10.91
CA ARG A 259 -19.89 -8.90 11.93
C ARG A 259 -20.17 -8.16 13.23
N LEU A 260 -19.24 -7.32 13.68
CA LEU A 260 -19.42 -6.53 14.90
C LEU A 260 -20.54 -5.49 14.74
N TYR A 261 -20.61 -4.82 13.59
CA TYR A 261 -21.68 -3.86 13.31
C TYR A 261 -23.04 -4.56 13.32
N GLN A 262 -23.18 -5.67 12.61
CA GLN A 262 -24.42 -6.44 12.59
C GLN A 262 -24.79 -6.98 13.98
N ALA A 263 -23.83 -7.50 14.74
CA ALA A 263 -24.06 -7.98 16.10
C ALA A 263 -24.50 -6.85 17.04
N ALA A 264 -23.87 -5.67 16.94
CA ALA A 264 -24.18 -4.52 17.79
C ALA A 264 -25.56 -3.94 17.51
N PHE A 265 -26.05 -3.98 16.27
CA PHE A 265 -27.27 -3.25 15.89
C PHE A 265 -28.40 -4.13 15.34
N ASN A 266 -28.18 -5.44 15.23
CA ASN A 266 -29.15 -6.40 14.70
C ASN A 266 -29.73 -5.98 13.34
N ARG A 267 -28.86 -5.48 12.45
CA ARG A 267 -29.23 -5.06 11.09
C ARG A 267 -28.04 -5.14 10.15
N LYS A 268 -28.33 -5.17 8.85
CA LYS A 268 -27.30 -4.97 7.83
C LYS A 268 -26.64 -3.59 8.04
N PRO A 269 -25.30 -3.51 8.07
CA PRO A 269 -24.60 -2.23 8.14
C PRO A 269 -24.94 -1.35 6.93
N ASP A 270 -25.07 -0.04 7.15
CA ASP A 270 -25.09 0.93 6.07
C ASP A 270 -23.67 1.14 5.53
N LEU A 271 -23.55 1.51 4.24
CA LEU A 271 -22.26 1.58 3.55
C LEU A 271 -21.30 2.61 4.18
N ALA A 272 -21.84 3.75 4.62
CA ALA A 272 -21.07 4.85 5.19
C ALA A 272 -20.50 4.47 6.57
N GLY A 273 -21.37 4.05 7.48
CA GLY A 273 -20.99 3.61 8.81
C GLY A 273 -20.02 2.43 8.79
N LEU A 274 -20.27 1.45 7.91
CA LEU A 274 -19.35 0.32 7.74
C LEU A 274 -17.99 0.77 7.22
N GLY A 275 -17.96 1.62 6.18
CA GLY A 275 -16.71 2.11 5.63
C GLY A 275 -15.87 2.90 6.64
N TRP A 276 -16.52 3.63 7.54
CA TRP A 276 -15.82 4.32 8.62
C TRP A 276 -15.18 3.34 9.60
N GLN A 277 -15.87 2.24 9.95
CA GLN A 277 -15.29 1.22 10.81
C GLN A 277 -14.13 0.47 10.15
N ILE A 278 -14.28 0.10 8.87
CA ILE A 278 -13.22 -0.54 8.10
C ILE A 278 -11.96 0.34 8.12
N LYS A 279 -12.10 1.62 7.78
CA LYS A 279 -10.99 2.58 7.85
C LYS A 279 -10.36 2.67 9.24
N ALA A 280 -11.15 2.69 10.30
CA ALA A 280 -10.64 2.79 11.66
C ALA A 280 -9.80 1.54 12.02
N ILE A 281 -10.29 0.35 11.70
CA ILE A 281 -9.59 -0.92 12.01
C ILE A 281 -8.36 -1.09 11.13
N ASP A 282 -8.44 -0.74 9.83
CA ASP A 282 -7.30 -0.72 8.91
C ASP A 282 -6.18 0.22 9.38
N ALA A 283 -6.54 1.32 10.04
CA ALA A 283 -5.59 2.25 10.67
C ALA A 283 -5.08 1.78 12.06
N GLY A 284 -5.40 0.56 12.48
CA GLY A 284 -4.93 -0.05 13.72
C GLY A 284 -5.83 0.15 14.93
N THR A 285 -7.06 0.65 14.77
CA THR A 285 -8.01 0.72 15.89
C THR A 285 -8.38 -0.69 16.34
N PRO A 286 -8.15 -1.08 17.60
CA PRO A 286 -8.48 -2.42 18.06
C PRO A 286 -9.99 -2.70 17.95
N LEU A 287 -10.36 -3.89 17.51
CA LEU A 287 -11.78 -4.29 17.40
C LEU A 287 -12.56 -4.13 18.72
N LEU A 288 -11.87 -4.31 19.86
CA LEU A 288 -12.45 -4.06 21.18
C LEU A 288 -12.86 -2.59 21.37
N GLN A 289 -12.05 -1.64 20.90
CA GLN A 289 -12.39 -0.22 20.97
C GLN A 289 -13.60 0.10 20.09
N VAL A 290 -13.69 -0.50 18.90
CA VAL A 290 -14.88 -0.36 18.04
C VAL A 290 -16.13 -0.92 18.73
N SER A 291 -16.02 -2.09 19.38
CA SER A 291 -17.10 -2.70 20.15
C SER A 291 -17.59 -1.77 21.27
N GLN A 292 -16.64 -1.19 22.03
CA GLN A 292 -16.95 -0.21 23.06
C GLN A 292 -17.68 1.03 22.48
N ASN A 293 -17.19 1.57 21.38
CA ASN A 293 -17.81 2.73 20.71
C ASN A 293 -19.25 2.43 20.27
N PHE A 294 -19.51 1.24 19.74
CA PHE A 294 -20.86 0.80 19.41
C PHE A 294 -21.74 0.68 20.64
N MET A 295 -21.25 0.07 21.73
CA MET A 295 -22.00 -0.02 22.98
C MET A 295 -22.33 1.34 23.59
N ASP A 296 -21.45 2.32 23.40
CA ASP A 296 -21.66 3.68 23.88
C ASP A 296 -22.65 4.49 23.03
N SER A 297 -22.96 4.03 21.82
CA SER A 297 -23.90 4.68 20.91
C SER A 297 -25.34 4.67 21.44
N ALA A 298 -26.13 5.65 21.00
CA ALA A 298 -27.55 5.72 21.33
C ALA A 298 -28.34 4.52 20.77
N GLU A 299 -27.95 4.03 19.59
CA GLU A 299 -28.62 2.91 18.92
C GLU A 299 -28.46 1.61 19.74
N PHE A 300 -27.24 1.30 20.19
CA PHE A 300 -27.01 0.12 21.03
C PHE A 300 -27.78 0.23 22.35
N LYS A 301 -27.72 1.39 23.01
CA LYS A 301 -28.46 1.63 24.28
C LYS A 301 -29.97 1.52 24.11
N SER A 302 -30.51 1.82 22.92
CA SER A 302 -31.92 1.60 22.61
C SER A 302 -32.28 0.13 22.46
N LEU A 303 -31.37 -0.72 21.97
CA LEU A 303 -31.59 -2.15 21.75
C LEU A 303 -31.34 -2.98 23.00
N TYR A 304 -30.30 -2.63 23.77
CA TYR A 304 -29.81 -3.42 24.90
C TYR A 304 -30.09 -2.78 26.27
N GLY A 305 -30.52 -1.52 26.29
CA GLY A 305 -30.66 -0.71 27.51
C GLY A 305 -29.39 0.09 27.83
N SER A 306 -29.54 1.21 28.55
CA SER A 306 -28.39 2.08 28.90
C SER A 306 -27.42 1.48 29.91
N ASN A 307 -27.90 0.55 30.76
CA ASN A 307 -27.09 -0.19 31.72
C ASN A 307 -27.80 -1.51 32.10
N PRO A 308 -27.90 -2.47 31.17
CA PRO A 308 -28.58 -3.72 31.43
C PRO A 308 -27.85 -4.54 32.49
N SER A 309 -28.60 -5.37 33.23
CA SER A 309 -27.98 -6.43 34.03
C SER A 309 -27.22 -7.41 33.12
N ALA A 310 -26.20 -8.11 33.66
CA ALA A 310 -25.46 -9.12 32.91
C ALA A 310 -26.39 -10.17 32.26
N THR A 311 -27.37 -10.66 33.02
CA THR A 311 -28.38 -11.61 32.51
C THR A 311 -29.20 -11.02 31.37
N THR A 312 -29.64 -9.77 31.48
CA THR A 312 -30.39 -9.08 30.43
C THR A 312 -29.55 -8.93 29.17
N LEU A 313 -28.29 -8.46 29.30
CA LEU A 313 -27.39 -8.28 28.18
C LEU A 313 -27.16 -9.59 27.43
N VAL A 314 -26.82 -10.67 28.13
CA VAL A 314 -26.55 -11.98 27.51
C VAL A 314 -27.77 -12.50 26.76
N ASN A 315 -28.97 -12.44 27.36
CA ASN A 315 -30.19 -12.87 26.67
C ASN A 315 -30.45 -12.06 25.39
N LEU A 316 -30.23 -10.75 25.43
CA LEU A 316 -30.39 -9.89 24.25
C LEU A 316 -29.32 -10.18 23.19
N LEU A 317 -28.07 -10.47 23.56
CA LEU A 317 -27.02 -10.86 22.61
C LEU A 317 -27.38 -12.16 21.89
N TYR A 318 -27.87 -13.18 22.60
CA TYR A 318 -28.34 -14.41 21.95
C TYR A 318 -29.50 -14.18 20.97
N GLN A 319 -30.44 -13.30 21.32
CA GLN A 319 -31.59 -12.99 20.46
C GLN A 319 -31.20 -12.15 19.23
N ASN A 320 -30.37 -11.13 19.44
CA ASN A 320 -30.05 -10.13 18.42
C ASN A 320 -28.86 -10.52 17.53
N VAL A 321 -27.92 -11.31 18.05
CA VAL A 321 -26.71 -11.75 17.31
C VAL A 321 -26.88 -13.16 16.76
N LEU A 322 -27.38 -14.10 17.58
CA LEU A 322 -27.43 -15.51 17.22
C LEU A 322 -28.84 -15.99 16.82
N HIS A 323 -29.85 -15.12 16.97
CA HIS A 323 -31.25 -15.38 16.61
C HIS A 323 -31.84 -16.64 17.25
N ARG A 324 -31.41 -16.97 18.48
CA ARG A 324 -31.92 -18.12 19.23
C ARG A 324 -32.07 -17.82 20.72
N THR A 325 -32.86 -18.67 21.39
CA THR A 325 -32.93 -18.67 22.85
C THR A 325 -31.70 -19.39 23.43
N PRO A 326 -30.98 -18.80 24.40
CA PRO A 326 -29.88 -19.48 25.05
C PRO A 326 -30.37 -20.59 25.98
N GLN A 327 -29.54 -21.60 26.18
CA GLN A 327 -29.72 -22.58 27.24
C GLN A 327 -29.23 -21.98 28.58
N GLN A 328 -29.79 -22.42 29.71
CA GLN A 328 -29.50 -21.81 31.01
C GLN A 328 -28.00 -21.84 31.36
N PHE A 329 -27.30 -22.93 31.06
CA PHE A 329 -25.86 -23.02 31.35
C PHE A 329 -25.02 -22.05 30.51
N GLU A 330 -25.49 -21.67 29.31
CA GLU A 330 -24.82 -20.64 28.49
C GLU A 330 -24.97 -19.26 29.13
N VAL A 331 -26.17 -18.95 29.63
CA VAL A 331 -26.43 -17.71 30.37
C VAL A 331 -25.57 -17.65 31.63
N ASP A 332 -25.54 -18.74 32.42
CA ASP A 332 -24.78 -18.81 33.66
C ASP A 332 -23.27 -18.62 33.42
N PHE A 333 -22.74 -19.21 32.33
CA PHE A 333 -21.35 -19.03 31.92
C PHE A 333 -21.03 -17.55 31.64
N TRP A 334 -21.76 -16.92 30.73
CA TRP A 334 -21.48 -15.52 30.34
C TRP A 334 -21.74 -14.52 31.47
N VAL A 335 -22.75 -14.76 32.30
CA VAL A 335 -23.00 -13.93 33.50
C VAL A 335 -21.85 -14.06 34.50
N GLY A 336 -21.28 -15.25 34.68
CA GLY A 336 -20.08 -15.45 35.50
C GLY A 336 -18.88 -14.66 34.98
N ILE A 337 -18.65 -14.68 33.66
CA ILE A 337 -17.61 -13.91 32.97
C ILE A 337 -17.81 -12.39 33.18
N LEU A 338 -19.02 -11.89 32.96
CA LEU A 338 -19.34 -10.46 33.12
C LEU A 338 -19.27 -9.98 34.57
N ASN A 339 -19.70 -10.80 35.53
CA ASN A 339 -19.65 -10.43 36.95
C ASN A 339 -18.28 -10.66 37.60
N GLY A 340 -17.34 -11.28 36.88
CA GLY A 340 -16.00 -11.56 37.38
C GLY A 340 -15.98 -12.53 38.55
N THR A 341 -16.87 -13.54 38.55
CA THR A 341 -16.89 -14.60 39.59
C THR A 341 -15.56 -15.36 39.65
N ASN A 342 -14.77 -15.32 38.57
CA ASN A 342 -13.33 -15.56 38.56
C ASN A 342 -12.62 -14.37 37.88
N SER A 343 -11.78 -13.65 38.61
CA SER A 343 -11.08 -12.47 38.10
C SER A 343 -10.14 -12.77 36.93
N ALA A 344 -9.63 -14.00 36.81
CA ALA A 344 -8.77 -14.41 35.70
C ALA A 344 -9.52 -14.59 34.37
N SER A 345 -10.85 -14.71 34.41
CA SER A 345 -11.71 -14.87 33.24
C SER A 345 -12.73 -13.73 33.08
N HIS A 346 -12.60 -12.67 33.87
CA HIS A 346 -13.51 -11.53 33.78
C HIS A 346 -13.34 -10.84 32.42
N GLN A 347 -14.47 -10.54 31.77
CA GLN A 347 -14.52 -9.75 30.55
C GLN A 347 -15.55 -8.64 30.71
N THR A 348 -15.25 -7.51 30.09
CA THR A 348 -16.16 -6.38 29.93
C THR A 348 -17.31 -6.73 28.98
N PRO A 349 -18.44 -6.00 29.06
CA PRO A 349 -19.52 -6.12 28.07
C PRO A 349 -19.05 -5.98 26.60
N ALA A 350 -18.10 -5.08 26.33
CA ALA A 350 -17.55 -4.86 25.00
C ALA A 350 -16.72 -6.05 24.50
N GLU A 351 -15.98 -6.70 25.39
CA GLU A 351 -15.29 -7.95 25.06
C GLU A 351 -16.27 -9.08 24.76
N VAL A 352 -17.35 -9.19 25.52
CA VAL A 352 -18.39 -10.20 25.29
C VAL A 352 -19.10 -9.95 23.95
N LEU A 353 -19.50 -8.72 23.63
CA LEU A 353 -20.10 -8.38 22.33
C LEU A 353 -19.16 -8.76 21.16
N LYS A 354 -17.87 -8.40 21.27
CA LYS A 354 -16.84 -8.79 20.28
C LYS A 354 -16.73 -10.32 20.16
N ASN A 355 -16.80 -11.06 21.26
CA ASN A 355 -16.72 -12.52 21.23
C ASN A 355 -17.98 -13.15 20.59
N PHE A 356 -19.16 -12.57 20.81
CA PHE A 356 -20.38 -12.98 20.10
C PHE A 356 -20.28 -12.71 18.60
N SER A 357 -19.78 -11.53 18.20
CA SER A 357 -19.64 -11.17 16.78
C SER A 357 -18.66 -12.10 16.05
N GLU A 358 -17.60 -12.52 16.73
CA GLU A 358 -16.57 -13.40 16.15
C GLU A 358 -16.80 -14.89 16.45
N SER A 359 -17.92 -15.26 17.07
CA SER A 359 -18.27 -16.66 17.30
C SER A 359 -18.46 -17.40 15.98
N ALA A 360 -18.08 -18.69 15.94
CA ALA A 360 -18.29 -19.54 14.76
C ALA A 360 -19.76 -19.59 14.32
N GLU A 361 -20.69 -19.52 15.29
CA GLU A 361 -22.13 -19.46 15.03
C GLU A 361 -22.51 -18.18 14.28
N ASN A 362 -22.07 -17.01 14.75
CA ASN A 362 -22.35 -15.75 14.06
C ASN A 362 -21.67 -15.69 12.68
N GLN A 363 -20.41 -16.11 12.57
CA GLN A 363 -19.70 -16.17 11.29
C GLN A 363 -20.46 -17.01 10.26
N ALA A 364 -21.00 -18.16 10.67
CA ALA A 364 -21.81 -19.03 9.81
C ALA A 364 -23.15 -18.38 9.39
N GLN A 365 -23.74 -17.54 10.24
CA GLN A 365 -24.96 -16.78 9.90
C GLN A 365 -24.67 -15.65 8.90
N VAL A 366 -23.52 -14.99 9.05
CA VAL A 366 -23.14 -13.82 8.23
C VAL A 366 -22.59 -14.22 6.85
N ILE A 367 -21.90 -15.36 6.74
CA ILE A 367 -21.08 -15.69 5.56
C ILE A 367 -21.85 -15.60 4.23
N GLY A 368 -23.13 -16.02 4.20
CA GLY A 368 -23.95 -15.95 2.99
C GLY A 368 -24.16 -14.52 2.45
N SER A 369 -24.04 -13.51 3.32
CA SER A 369 -24.19 -12.09 2.97
C SER A 369 -22.89 -11.44 2.48
N ILE A 370 -21.73 -12.03 2.80
CA ILE A 370 -20.41 -11.41 2.58
C ILE A 370 -19.45 -12.25 1.75
N GLN A 371 -19.79 -13.51 1.42
CA GLN A 371 -18.89 -14.48 0.75
C GLN A 371 -18.22 -13.97 -0.54
N ASN A 372 -18.88 -13.07 -1.29
CA ASN A 372 -18.35 -12.49 -2.53
C ASN A 372 -17.87 -11.04 -2.35
N GLY A 373 -17.48 -10.69 -1.12
CA GLY A 373 -17.01 -9.39 -0.72
C GLY A 373 -18.08 -8.50 -0.10
N ILE A 374 -17.60 -7.45 0.57
CA ILE A 374 -18.39 -6.53 1.38
C ILE A 374 -18.40 -5.17 0.71
N ALA A 375 -19.55 -4.72 0.22
CA ALA A 375 -19.70 -3.37 -0.31
C ALA A 375 -19.67 -2.34 0.83
N TYR A 376 -18.93 -1.25 0.65
CA TYR A 376 -18.82 -0.17 1.64
C TYR A 376 -18.50 1.16 0.96
N GLN A 377 -18.59 2.27 1.71
CA GLN A 377 -18.13 3.56 1.24
C GLN A 377 -16.64 3.74 1.57
N TYR A 378 -15.80 3.89 0.55
CA TYR A 378 -14.39 4.20 0.75
C TYR A 378 -14.18 5.59 1.37
N TYR A 379 -13.23 5.66 2.30
CA TYR A 379 -12.72 6.90 2.86
C TYR A 379 -11.20 6.91 2.67
N ALA A 380 -10.69 7.93 1.98
CA ALA A 380 -9.26 8.15 1.77
C ALA A 380 -8.52 8.47 3.07
#